data_AF-A0A7K2MGS6-F1
#
_entry.id   AF-A0A7K2MGS6-F1
#
_cell.length_a   1.000
_cell.length_b   1.000
_cell.length_c   1.000
_cell.angle_alpha   90.00
_cell.angle_beta   90.00
_cell.angle_gamma   90.00
#
_symmetry.space_group_name_H-M   'P 1'
#
loop_
_entity.id
_entity.type
_entity.pdbx_description
1 polymer ?
#
loop_
_entity_poly.entity_id
_entity_poly.type
_entity_poly.pdbx_seq_one_letter_code
_entity_poly.pdbx_strand_id
1 'polypeptide(L)' 'MPSAPPDGAPALHVESLDVTYGRALSALRSVSLTVPHGAVVALLGANGAGKTTLLR' A
#
# COMPACT_ATOMS: atom_id res chain seq x y z
N MET A 1 -6.41 -27.80 -0.62
CA MET A 1 -5.17 -27.02 -0.83
C MET A 1 -5.58 -25.74 -1.56
N PRO A 2 -5.43 -24.54 -0.99
CA PRO A 2 -5.72 -23.33 -1.73
C PRO A 2 -4.71 -23.24 -2.90
N SER A 3 -5.22 -23.14 -4.12
CA SER A 3 -4.41 -23.01 -5.33
C SER A 3 -3.55 -21.76 -5.25
N ALA A 4 -2.26 -21.88 -5.55
CA ALA A 4 -1.37 -20.73 -5.66
C ALA A 4 -1.99 -19.69 -6.62
N PRO A 5 -1.91 -18.38 -6.31
CA PRO A 5 -2.41 -17.36 -7.21
C PRO A 5 -1.73 -17.49 -8.58
N PRO A 6 -2.44 -17.18 -9.67
CA PRO A 6 -1.94 -17.37 -11.04
C PRO A 6 -0.59 -16.67 -11.21
N ASP A 7 0.36 -17.34 -11.88
CA ASP A 7 1.70 -16.84 -12.12
C ASP A 7 1.64 -15.42 -12.72
N GLY A 8 2.06 -14.43 -11.93
CA GLY A 8 2.03 -13.00 -12.29
C GLY A 8 1.02 -12.14 -11.55
N ALA A 9 0.14 -12.71 -10.70
CA ALA A 9 -0.70 -11.89 -9.83
C ALA A 9 0.15 -11.09 -8.83
N PRO A 10 -0.18 -9.82 -8.54
CA PRO A 10 0.53 -9.08 -7.51
C PRO A 10 0.20 -9.62 -6.12
N ALA A 11 1.20 -9.65 -5.24
CA ALA A 11 1.03 -9.97 -3.83
C ALA A 11 0.21 -8.90 -3.08
N LEU A 12 0.32 -7.65 -3.52
CA LEU A 12 -0.46 -6.52 -3.01
C LEU A 12 -0.82 -5.61 -4.18
N HIS A 13 -2.10 -5.24 -4.28
CA HIS A 13 -2.58 -4.23 -5.20
C HIS A 13 -3.40 -3.20 -4.42
N VAL A 14 -2.94 -1.95 -4.43
CA VAL A 14 -3.58 -0.80 -3.82
C VAL A 14 -3.88 0.18 -4.93
N GLU A 15 -5.10 0.68 -5.00
CA GLU A 15 -5.53 1.65 -6.00
C GLU A 15 -6.26 2.80 -5.31
N SER A 16 -5.80 4.02 -5.58
CA SER A 16 -6.42 5.28 -5.10
C SER A 16 -6.76 5.26 -3.60
N LEU A 17 -5.81 4.84 -2.76
CA LEU A 17 -6.01 4.79 -1.32
C LEU A 17 -5.93 6.18 -0.69
N ASP A 18 -7.03 6.60 -0.11
CA ASP A 18 -7.15 7.79 0.73
C ASP A 18 -7.34 7.39 2.19
N VAL A 19 -6.51 7.93 3.08
CA VAL A 19 -6.66 7.71 4.53
C VAL A 19 -6.65 9.04 5.24
N THR A 20 -7.67 9.27 6.06
CA THR A 20 -7.82 10.47 6.87
C THR A 20 -7.99 10.08 8.34
N TYR A 21 -7.17 10.67 9.20
CA TYR A 21 -7.31 10.55 10.64
C TYR A 21 -8.12 11.73 11.20
N GLY A 22 -9.17 11.40 11.97
CA GLY A 22 -10.09 12.40 12.51
C GLY A 22 -10.82 13.15 11.40
N ARG A 23 -11.01 14.47 11.57
CA ARG A 23 -11.76 15.31 10.62
C ARG A 23 -10.90 16.11 9.63
N ALA A 24 -9.58 16.21 9.82
CA ALA A 24 -8.77 17.16 9.07
C ALA A 24 -7.42 16.62 8.56
N LEU A 25 -6.89 15.53 9.12
CA LEU A 25 -5.56 15.07 8.78
C LEU A 25 -5.61 13.96 7.72
N SER A 26 -5.54 14.36 6.45
CA SER A 26 -5.36 13.40 5.35
C SER A 26 -3.91 12.92 5.35
N ALA A 27 -3.74 11.65 5.72
CA ALA A 27 -2.45 10.97 5.85
C ALA A 27 -2.01 10.30 4.55
N LEU A 28 -2.96 9.84 3.73
CA LEU A 28 -2.72 9.35 2.37
C LEU A 28 -3.71 10.01 1.44
N ARG A 29 -3.25 10.35 0.22
CA ARG A 29 -4.07 10.93 -0.83
C ARG A 29 -3.86 10.15 -2.12
N SER A 30 -4.89 9.46 -2.58
CA SER A 30 -4.91 8.68 -3.82
C SER A 30 -3.61 7.88 -4.07
N VAL A 31 -3.22 7.05 -3.11
CA VAL A 31 -2.00 6.23 -3.24
C VAL A 31 -2.32 4.93 -3.99
N SER A 32 -1.62 4.69 -5.08
CA SER A 32 -1.66 3.42 -5.82
C SER A 32 -0.31 2.71 -5.74
N LEU A 33 -0.31 1.43 -5.40
CA LEU A 33 0.90 0.61 -5.22
C LEU A 33 0.61 -0.83 -5.67
N THR A 34 1.50 -1.38 -6.49
CA THR A 34 1.48 -2.80 -6.86
C THR A 34 2.76 -3.46 -6.42
N VAL A 35 2.67 -4.50 -5.59
CA VAL A 35 3.80 -5.31 -5.13
C VAL A 35 3.72 -6.67 -5.82
N PRO A 36 4.68 -7.01 -6.70
CA PRO A 36 4.74 -8.35 -7.30
C PRO A 36 5.00 -9.45 -6.27
N HIS A 37 4.58 -10.68 -6.55
CA HIS A 37 5.00 -11.83 -5.75
C HIS A 37 6.53 -11.99 -5.77
N GLY A 38 7.11 -12.26 -4.59
CA GLY A 38 8.56 -12.44 -4.41
C GLY A 38 9.39 -11.15 -4.41
N ALA A 39 8.77 -9.97 -4.55
CA ALA A 39 9.45 -8.69 -4.51
C ALA A 39 9.56 -8.13 -3.08
N VAL A 40 10.68 -7.48 -2.78
CA VAL A 40 10.85 -6.66 -1.58
C VAL A 40 10.75 -5.19 -1.98
N VAL A 41 9.76 -4.48 -1.43
CA VAL A 41 9.50 -3.07 -1.73
C VAL A 41 9.78 -2.23 -0.49
N ALA A 42 10.58 -1.17 -0.66
CA ALA A 42 10.87 -0.20 0.39
C ALA A 42 9.96 1.02 0.23
N LEU A 43 9.32 1.45 1.32
CA LEU A 43 8.52 2.67 1.35
C LEU A 43 9.34 3.82 1.95
N LEU A 44 9.75 4.77 1.11
CA LEU A 44 10.57 5.92 1.51
C LEU A 44 9.73 7.21 1.57
N GLY A 45 10.12 8.14 2.44
CA GLY A 45 9.45 9.44 2.58
C GLY A 45 9.73 10.10 3.92
N ALA A 46 9.41 11.39 4.04
CA ALA A 46 9.61 12.17 5.28
C ALA A 46 8.77 11.64 6.46
N ASN A 47 9.10 12.05 7.68
CA ASN A 47 8.26 11.81 8.85
C ASN A 47 6.89 12.46 8.62
N GLY A 48 5.81 11.72 8.90
CA GLY A 48 4.44 12.20 8.62
C GLY A 48 3.93 11.97 7.19
N ALA A 49 4.74 11.44 6.27
CA ALA A 49 4.33 11.15 4.90
C ALA A 49 3.34 9.97 4.74
N GLY A 50 2.76 9.46 5.84
CA GLY A 50 1.79 8.36 5.78
C GLY A 50 2.39 6.95 5.64
N LYS A 51 3.71 6.77 5.77
CA LYS A 51 4.36 5.45 5.62
C LYS A 51 3.78 4.37 6.54
N THR A 52 3.63 4.67 7.83
CA THR A 52 3.01 3.73 8.78
C THR A 52 1.51 3.57 8.53
N THR A 53 0.86 4.59 7.96
CA THR A 53 -0.55 4.53 7.54
C THR A 53 -0.75 3.57 6.36
N LEU A 54 0.23 3.47 5.45
CA LEU A 54 0.22 2.51 4.33
C LEU A 54 0.48 1.06 4.75
N LEU A 55 1.14 0.85 5.90
CA LEU A 55 1.55 -0.47 6.38
C LEU A 55 0.62 -1.05 7.45
N ARG A 56 -0.38 -0.30 7.89
CA ARG A 56 -1.42 -0.73 8.84
C ARG A 56 -2.72 -0.99 8.12
#